data_AF-A0A920L0M9-F1
#
_entry.id   AF-A0A920L0M9-F1
#
_cell.length_a   1.000
_cell.length_b   1.000
_cell.length_c   1.000
_cell.angle_alpha   90.00
_cell.angle_beta   90.00
_cell.angle_gamma   90.00
#
_symmetry.space_group_name_H-M   'P 1'
#
loop_
_entity.id
_entity.type
_entity.pdbx_description
1 polymer ?
#
loop_
_entity_poly.entity_id
_entity_poly.type
_entity_poly.pdbx_seq_one_letter_code
_entity_poly.pdbx_strand_id
1 'polypeptide(L)'
;MQNTAFGEAAMAANTTGSDNTAIGRNALQSITSGSQNTAVGLGAGSTNSQGTGNIFIGYMAGSQETGSNKLYIDNSSTTTPLIHGDFETDTVTFNGDVAITGNLSADKVVSSTGKAVMHFEEATGAVHIGQNSMVFYDSAGAIGNGKDIMASSVGNIQIGKQATDVTSFVGEVNVPEPTKPTHAVTKKYADTSTAMSMAVASSLNSQHEGHHFGIGFGEFGGQTAMAIGLSFDFDKGNFNFAVTETDIMEDPAYTGGFSWNF
;
A
#
# COMPACT_ATOMS: atom_id res chain seq x y z
N MET A 1 -23.36 54.50 3.84
CA MET A 1 -23.71 53.34 2.98
C MET A 1 -23.06 53.53 1.62
N GLN A 2 -21.93 52.88 1.35
CA GLN A 2 -21.31 52.86 0.03
C GLN A 2 -21.59 51.47 -0.56
N ASN A 3 -22.43 51.38 -1.59
CA ASN A 3 -22.78 50.09 -2.19
C ASN A 3 -22.85 50.24 -3.71
N THR A 4 -22.59 49.16 -4.43
CA THR A 4 -22.77 49.11 -5.89
C THR A 4 -23.90 48.14 -6.20
N ALA A 5 -24.97 48.62 -6.84
CA ALA A 5 -26.11 47.79 -7.24
C ALA A 5 -26.45 48.00 -8.72
N PHE A 6 -26.51 46.92 -9.47
CA PHE A 6 -26.88 46.94 -10.89
C PHE A 6 -27.83 45.78 -11.21
N GLY A 7 -29.06 46.10 -11.61
CA GLY A 7 -30.10 45.12 -11.92
C GLY A 7 -31.42 45.46 -11.24
N GLU A 8 -32.52 44.95 -11.80
CA GLU A 8 -33.84 45.11 -11.20
C GLU A 8 -33.87 44.50 -9.79
N ALA A 9 -34.33 45.27 -8.81
CA ALA A 9 -34.43 44.89 -7.38
C ALA A 9 -33.13 44.39 -6.73
N ALA A 10 -31.96 44.71 -7.28
CA ALA A 10 -30.69 44.48 -6.62
C ALA A 10 -30.61 45.31 -5.33
N MET A 11 -30.36 44.66 -4.19
CA MET A 11 -30.35 45.27 -2.84
C MET A 11 -31.62 46.05 -2.46
N ALA A 12 -32.80 45.68 -2.97
CA ALA A 12 -34.04 46.43 -2.78
C ALA A 12 -34.43 46.64 -1.30
N ALA A 13 -34.06 45.70 -0.41
CA ALA A 13 -34.38 45.77 1.01
C ALA A 13 -33.30 46.42 1.89
N ASN A 14 -32.20 46.94 1.32
CA ASN A 14 -31.06 47.40 2.14
C ASN A 14 -31.43 48.68 2.92
N THR A 15 -31.28 48.63 4.24
CA THR A 15 -31.61 49.73 5.15
C THR A 15 -30.38 50.36 5.81
N THR A 16 -29.42 49.55 6.25
CA THR A 16 -28.24 50.01 7.00
C THR A 16 -26.93 49.37 6.55
N GLY A 17 -26.98 48.32 5.72
CA GLY A 17 -25.80 47.61 5.23
C GLY A 17 -24.91 48.46 4.32
N SER A 18 -23.60 48.31 4.46
CA SER A 18 -22.59 49.00 3.65
C SER A 18 -21.63 48.04 2.94
N ASP A 19 -20.93 48.56 1.95
CA ASP A 19 -19.82 47.92 1.25
C ASP A 19 -20.23 46.64 0.52
N ASN A 20 -21.49 46.57 0.07
CA ASN A 20 -22.03 45.48 -0.72
C ASN A 20 -21.89 45.77 -2.23
N THR A 21 -21.62 44.72 -3.01
CA THR A 21 -21.67 44.73 -4.47
C THR A 21 -22.73 43.72 -4.94
N ALA A 22 -23.76 44.18 -5.66
CA ALA A 22 -24.84 43.36 -6.19
C ALA A 22 -25.01 43.60 -7.69
N ILE A 23 -24.73 42.60 -8.53
CA ILE A 23 -24.84 42.68 -9.98
C ILE A 23 -25.74 41.54 -10.47
N GLY A 24 -26.94 41.88 -10.91
CA GLY A 24 -27.94 40.94 -11.40
C GLY A 24 -29.33 41.26 -10.87
N ARG A 25 -30.37 40.84 -11.61
CA ARG A 25 -31.76 40.97 -11.14
C ARG A 25 -31.94 40.16 -9.84
N ASN A 26 -32.50 40.79 -8.82
CA ASN A 26 -32.70 40.25 -7.46
C ASN A 26 -31.41 39.84 -6.71
N ALA A 27 -30.22 40.28 -7.15
CA ALA A 27 -28.99 40.01 -6.40
C ALA A 27 -29.03 40.73 -5.03
N LEU A 28 -28.79 39.99 -3.94
CA LEU A 28 -28.93 40.47 -2.55
C LEU A 28 -30.27 41.17 -2.27
N GLN A 29 -31.37 40.76 -2.92
CA GLN A 29 -32.66 41.45 -2.83
C GLN A 29 -33.14 41.69 -1.39
N SER A 30 -32.95 40.71 -0.51
CA SER A 30 -33.45 40.73 0.87
C SER A 30 -32.46 41.27 1.90
N ILE A 31 -31.27 41.72 1.49
CA ILE A 31 -30.25 42.24 2.43
C ILE A 31 -30.78 43.50 3.12
N THR A 32 -30.74 43.57 4.45
CA THR A 32 -31.27 44.69 5.24
C THR A 32 -30.18 45.43 6.01
N SER A 33 -29.32 44.71 6.72
CA SER A 33 -28.24 45.25 7.55
C SER A 33 -26.87 44.62 7.30
N GLY A 34 -26.83 43.50 6.57
CA GLY A 34 -25.59 42.80 6.24
C GLY A 34 -24.66 43.65 5.36
N SER A 35 -23.36 43.53 5.59
CA SER A 35 -22.35 44.36 4.94
C SER A 35 -21.28 43.51 4.23
N GLN A 36 -20.46 44.13 3.37
CA GLN A 36 -19.29 43.48 2.77
C GLN A 36 -19.60 42.22 1.94
N ASN A 37 -20.81 42.12 1.36
CA ASN A 37 -21.17 40.99 0.50
C ASN A 37 -20.90 41.31 -0.98
N THR A 38 -20.49 40.31 -1.74
CA THR A 38 -20.41 40.38 -3.21
C THR A 38 -21.34 39.34 -3.82
N ALA A 39 -22.31 39.78 -4.64
CA ALA A 39 -23.22 38.92 -5.36
C ALA A 39 -23.24 39.26 -6.84
N VAL A 40 -22.91 38.28 -7.69
CA VAL A 40 -22.87 38.44 -9.15
C VAL A 40 -23.67 37.33 -9.80
N GLY A 41 -24.85 37.64 -10.30
CA GLY A 41 -25.77 36.69 -10.93
C GLY A 41 -27.23 36.98 -10.59
N LEU A 42 -28.15 36.49 -11.43
CA LEU A 42 -29.59 36.62 -11.18
C LEU A 42 -29.95 35.83 -9.90
N GLY A 43 -30.47 36.54 -8.90
CA GLY A 43 -30.88 36.01 -7.60
C GLY A 43 -29.77 35.47 -6.71
N ALA A 44 -28.50 35.78 -7.02
CA ALA A 44 -27.36 35.42 -6.18
C ALA A 44 -27.54 36.03 -4.77
N GLY A 45 -27.47 35.19 -3.73
CA GLY A 45 -27.68 35.58 -2.33
C GLY A 45 -29.05 36.21 -2.01
N SER A 46 -30.09 35.96 -2.83
CA SER A 46 -31.34 36.72 -2.78
C SER A 46 -32.13 36.66 -1.46
N THR A 47 -32.02 35.57 -0.68
CA THR A 47 -32.67 35.47 0.65
C THR A 47 -31.79 35.93 1.80
N ASN A 48 -30.51 36.25 1.56
CA ASN A 48 -29.61 36.68 2.62
C ASN A 48 -30.03 38.06 3.15
N SER A 49 -30.45 38.11 4.41
CA SER A 49 -31.01 39.34 5.00
C SER A 49 -30.05 40.09 5.91
N GLN A 50 -29.19 39.38 6.66
CA GLN A 50 -28.30 39.99 7.67
C GLN A 50 -26.86 39.47 7.58
N GLY A 51 -26.60 38.46 6.74
CA GLY A 51 -25.28 37.89 6.53
C GLY A 51 -24.30 38.92 6.01
N THR A 52 -23.06 38.81 6.47
CA THR A 52 -21.97 39.74 6.17
C THR A 52 -20.77 38.96 5.61
N GLY A 53 -20.00 39.57 4.72
CA GLY A 53 -18.75 38.97 4.22
C GLY A 53 -18.94 37.76 3.30
N ASN A 54 -20.08 37.65 2.60
CA ASN A 54 -20.34 36.53 1.69
C ASN A 54 -19.93 36.85 0.24
N ILE A 55 -19.58 35.81 -0.52
CA ILE A 55 -19.34 35.87 -1.96
C ILE A 55 -20.27 34.86 -2.66
N PHE A 56 -21.18 35.36 -3.49
CA PHE A 56 -22.14 34.59 -4.28
C PHE A 56 -21.92 34.84 -5.78
N ILE A 57 -21.50 33.84 -6.54
CA ILE A 57 -21.19 33.99 -7.97
C ILE A 57 -21.95 32.95 -8.81
N GLY A 58 -22.85 33.45 -9.66
CA GLY A 58 -23.60 32.72 -10.68
C GLY A 58 -25.12 32.73 -10.47
N TYR A 59 -25.86 32.07 -11.38
CA TYR A 59 -27.33 32.06 -11.36
C TYR A 59 -27.84 31.37 -10.09
N MET A 60 -28.59 32.09 -9.26
CA MET A 60 -29.14 31.61 -7.99
C MET A 60 -28.10 31.09 -6.97
N ALA A 61 -26.80 31.38 -7.16
CA ALA A 61 -25.76 30.92 -6.26
C ALA A 61 -26.00 31.44 -4.83
N GLY A 62 -26.01 30.51 -3.86
CA GLY A 62 -26.26 30.81 -2.46
C GLY A 62 -27.63 31.47 -2.20
N SER A 63 -28.63 31.27 -3.06
CA SER A 63 -29.93 31.94 -2.90
C SER A 63 -30.62 31.59 -1.57
N GLN A 64 -30.28 30.45 -0.96
CA GLN A 64 -30.81 29.97 0.32
C GLN A 64 -29.88 30.24 1.52
N GLU A 65 -28.74 30.87 1.30
CA GLU A 65 -27.76 31.15 2.35
C GLU A 65 -28.20 32.35 3.20
N THR A 66 -28.19 32.18 4.52
CA THR A 66 -28.62 33.21 5.49
C THR A 66 -27.52 33.61 6.47
N GLY A 67 -26.41 32.89 6.48
CA GLY A 67 -25.24 33.13 7.30
C GLY A 67 -24.26 34.17 6.73
N SER A 68 -23.13 34.29 7.42
CA SER A 68 -21.99 35.15 7.10
C SER A 68 -20.79 34.32 6.67
N ASN A 69 -19.80 34.97 6.08
CA ASN A 69 -18.48 34.41 5.77
C ASN A 69 -18.54 33.19 4.82
N LYS A 70 -19.49 33.13 3.89
CA LYS A 70 -19.65 32.02 2.94
C LYS A 70 -19.17 32.37 1.54
N LEU A 71 -18.60 31.38 0.86
CA LEU A 71 -18.35 31.40 -0.58
C LEU A 71 -19.29 30.41 -1.27
N TYR A 72 -19.97 30.85 -2.33
CA TYR A 72 -20.70 29.98 -3.27
C TYR A 72 -20.39 30.39 -4.71
N ILE A 73 -19.95 29.43 -5.51
CA ILE A 73 -19.80 29.57 -6.96
C ILE A 73 -20.57 28.42 -7.61
N ASP A 74 -21.70 28.76 -8.22
CA ASP A 74 -22.58 27.78 -8.86
C ASP A 74 -23.53 28.45 -9.86
N ASN A 75 -24.23 27.66 -10.67
CA ASN A 75 -25.25 28.16 -11.59
C ASN A 75 -26.66 27.64 -11.28
N SER A 76 -26.91 27.29 -10.02
CA SER A 76 -28.22 26.84 -9.54
C SER A 76 -28.48 27.26 -8.09
N SER A 77 -29.71 27.04 -7.61
CA SER A 77 -30.13 27.27 -6.22
C SER A 77 -29.85 26.06 -5.31
N THR A 78 -28.86 25.23 -5.63
CA THR A 78 -28.54 24.01 -4.88
C THR A 78 -27.90 24.31 -3.52
N THR A 79 -28.00 23.36 -2.61
CA THR A 79 -27.26 23.35 -1.33
C THR A 79 -25.87 22.71 -1.45
N THR A 80 -25.55 22.08 -2.59
CA THR A 80 -24.26 21.46 -2.90
C THR A 80 -23.64 22.09 -4.15
N PRO A 81 -23.22 23.36 -4.08
CA PRO A 81 -22.71 24.12 -5.23
C PRO A 81 -21.42 23.51 -5.77
N LEU A 82 -21.04 23.79 -7.02
CA LEU A 82 -19.78 23.29 -7.58
C LEU A 82 -18.56 23.62 -6.71
N ILE A 83 -18.47 24.86 -6.23
CA ILE A 83 -17.48 25.31 -5.26
C ILE A 83 -18.19 26.08 -4.14
N HIS A 84 -17.88 25.75 -2.89
CA HIS A 84 -18.24 26.59 -1.75
C HIS A 84 -17.12 26.68 -0.74
N GLY A 85 -17.27 27.54 0.24
CA GLY A 85 -16.31 27.68 1.31
C GLY A 85 -16.87 28.44 2.49
N ASP A 86 -16.08 28.45 3.55
CA ASP A 86 -16.34 29.21 4.76
C ASP A 86 -15.06 29.94 5.16
N PHE A 87 -15.09 31.27 5.00
CA PHE A 87 -14.00 32.18 5.32
C PHE A 87 -13.71 32.26 6.82
N GLU A 88 -14.63 31.83 7.68
CA GLU A 88 -14.36 31.74 9.13
C GLU A 88 -13.41 30.57 9.44
N THR A 89 -13.50 29.50 8.66
CA THR A 89 -12.70 28.28 8.85
C THR A 89 -11.56 28.15 7.84
N ASP A 90 -11.39 29.13 6.96
CA ASP A 90 -10.46 29.11 5.83
C ASP A 90 -10.61 27.85 4.96
N THR A 91 -11.84 27.38 4.75
CA THR A 91 -12.13 26.17 3.97
C THR A 91 -12.73 26.48 2.61
N VAL A 92 -12.28 25.75 1.59
CA VAL A 92 -12.90 25.69 0.26
C VAL A 92 -13.15 24.22 -0.09
N THR A 93 -14.37 23.92 -0.50
CA THR A 93 -14.85 22.60 -0.90
C THR A 93 -15.22 22.62 -2.38
N PHE A 94 -14.74 21.61 -3.10
CA PHE A 94 -15.12 21.32 -4.49
C PHE A 94 -16.03 20.09 -4.47
N ASN A 95 -17.28 20.22 -4.93
CA ASN A 95 -18.25 19.12 -4.92
C ASN A 95 -18.18 18.22 -6.19
N GLY A 96 -17.21 18.45 -7.06
CA GLY A 96 -16.93 17.64 -8.25
C GLY A 96 -15.47 17.22 -8.36
N ASP A 97 -15.13 16.50 -9.41
CA ASP A 97 -13.75 16.04 -9.65
C ASP A 97 -12.81 17.22 -9.94
N VAL A 98 -11.62 17.21 -9.33
CA VAL A 98 -10.58 18.21 -9.54
C VAL A 98 -9.48 17.62 -10.43
N ALA A 99 -9.46 18.03 -11.70
CA ALA A 99 -8.40 17.66 -12.64
C ALA A 99 -7.24 18.65 -12.57
N ILE A 100 -6.04 18.18 -12.17
CA ILE A 100 -4.81 18.98 -12.08
C ILE A 100 -3.86 18.55 -13.20
N THR A 101 -3.68 19.40 -14.21
CA THR A 101 -2.80 19.12 -15.36
C THR A 101 -1.34 19.53 -15.13
N GLY A 102 -1.10 20.33 -14.09
CA GLY A 102 0.22 20.72 -13.61
C GLY A 102 0.58 20.04 -12.29
N ASN A 103 1.33 20.74 -11.44
CA ASN A 103 1.71 20.24 -10.13
C ASN A 103 0.69 20.63 -9.06
N LEU A 104 0.42 19.72 -8.11
CA LEU A 104 -0.23 20.02 -6.84
C LEU A 104 0.86 20.24 -5.78
N SER A 105 0.92 21.44 -5.19
CA SER A 105 1.76 21.74 -4.03
C SER A 105 0.87 21.85 -2.80
N ALA A 106 1.09 20.99 -1.80
CA ALA A 106 0.33 21.00 -0.57
C ALA A 106 1.25 20.61 0.59
N ASP A 107 1.13 21.32 1.72
CA ASP A 107 1.87 21.00 2.95
C ASP A 107 1.39 19.68 3.55
N LYS A 108 0.08 19.41 3.46
CA LYS A 108 -0.58 18.20 3.95
C LYS A 108 -1.75 17.81 3.05
N VAL A 109 -1.94 16.51 2.85
CA VAL A 109 -3.16 15.96 2.27
C VAL A 109 -3.85 15.12 3.34
N VAL A 110 -5.08 15.49 3.72
CA VAL A 110 -5.84 14.85 4.80
C VAL A 110 -7.21 14.37 4.33
N SER A 111 -7.78 13.38 5.02
CA SER A 111 -9.17 12.93 4.79
C SER A 111 -10.17 13.96 5.32
N SER A 112 -11.46 13.77 4.99
CA SER A 112 -12.57 14.54 5.59
C SER A 112 -12.67 14.42 7.11
N THR A 113 -12.01 13.42 7.71
CA THR A 113 -11.91 13.22 9.16
C THR A 113 -10.62 13.78 9.77
N GLY A 114 -9.81 14.51 8.98
CA GLY A 114 -8.57 15.16 9.43
C GLY A 114 -7.36 14.23 9.54
N LYS A 115 -7.46 12.98 9.06
CA LYS A 115 -6.34 12.02 9.09
C LYS A 115 -5.39 12.27 7.93
N ALA A 116 -4.07 12.25 8.17
CA ALA A 116 -3.07 12.35 7.12
C ALA A 116 -3.22 11.20 6.10
N VAL A 117 -3.37 11.57 4.83
CA VAL A 117 -3.40 10.68 3.66
C VAL A 117 -2.04 10.69 2.98
N MET A 118 -1.37 11.85 2.89
CA MET A 118 0.03 11.95 2.46
C MET A 118 0.73 13.04 3.27
N HIS A 119 1.93 12.76 3.78
CA HIS A 119 2.78 13.78 4.41
C HIS A 119 4.26 13.56 4.08
N PHE A 120 5.02 14.65 3.96
CA PHE A 120 6.46 14.62 3.77
C PHE A 120 7.16 14.89 5.11
N GLU A 121 8.16 14.08 5.46
CA GLU A 121 8.98 14.27 6.65
C GLU A 121 10.29 14.95 6.27
N GLU A 122 10.40 16.25 6.54
CA GLU A 122 11.54 17.07 6.10
C GLU A 122 12.90 16.63 6.67
N ALA A 123 12.91 16.07 7.88
CA ALA A 123 14.14 15.62 8.53
C ALA A 123 14.77 14.40 7.84
N THR A 124 13.96 13.56 7.20
CA THR A 124 14.37 12.29 6.59
C THR A 124 14.23 12.29 5.07
N GLY A 125 13.48 13.25 4.52
CA GLY A 125 13.10 13.28 3.10
C GLY A 125 12.07 12.21 2.73
N ALA A 126 11.45 11.55 3.71
CA ALA A 126 10.51 10.46 3.47
C ALA A 126 9.12 10.98 3.07
N VAL A 127 8.46 10.30 2.15
CA VAL A 127 7.04 10.49 1.84
C VAL A 127 6.26 9.36 2.52
N HIS A 128 5.33 9.73 3.39
CA HIS A 128 4.43 8.81 4.09
C HIS A 128 3.05 8.84 3.43
N ILE A 129 2.48 7.68 3.10
CA ILE A 129 1.12 7.53 2.54
C ILE A 129 0.23 6.78 3.54
N GLY A 130 -0.82 7.43 4.03
CA GLY A 130 -1.69 6.95 5.11
C GLY A 130 -1.06 7.10 6.50
N GLN A 131 -1.71 6.57 7.53
CA GLN A 131 -1.24 6.71 8.92
C GLN A 131 0.03 5.88 9.21
N ASN A 132 0.31 4.81 8.44
CA ASN A 132 1.44 3.89 8.62
C ASN A 132 2.16 3.52 7.29
N SER A 133 2.19 4.46 6.35
CA SER A 133 3.07 4.53 5.17
C SER A 133 2.84 3.58 3.98
N MET A 134 2.20 2.41 4.11
CA MET A 134 1.68 1.55 3.00
C MET A 134 0.73 0.45 3.53
N VAL A 135 -0.53 0.35 3.07
CA VAL A 135 -1.52 -0.70 3.48
C VAL A 135 -2.32 -1.23 2.29
N PHE A 136 -2.51 -2.55 2.19
CA PHE A 136 -3.27 -3.24 1.13
C PHE A 136 -4.59 -3.82 1.67
N TYR A 137 -5.71 -3.57 0.97
CA TYR A 137 -7.04 -4.09 1.31
C TYR A 137 -7.50 -5.14 0.29
N ASP A 138 -8.27 -6.14 0.72
CA ASP A 138 -9.05 -6.95 -0.23
C ASP A 138 -10.35 -6.23 -0.67
N SER A 139 -11.06 -6.78 -1.65
CA SER A 139 -12.24 -6.15 -2.27
C SER A 139 -13.44 -5.89 -1.34
N ALA A 140 -13.38 -6.30 -0.07
CA ALA A 140 -14.43 -6.05 0.92
C ALA A 140 -14.03 -5.01 1.99
N GLY A 141 -12.84 -4.40 1.90
CA GLY A 141 -12.37 -3.42 2.89
C GLY A 141 -12.07 -4.03 4.27
N ALA A 142 -12.01 -5.37 4.36
CA ALA A 142 -11.59 -6.11 5.54
C ALA A 142 -10.14 -6.60 5.35
N ILE A 143 -9.41 -6.73 6.46
CA ILE A 143 -8.09 -7.34 6.51
C ILE A 143 -8.23 -8.86 6.38
N GLY A 144 -8.20 -9.35 5.12
CA GLY A 144 -7.71 -10.67 4.73
C GLY A 144 -8.69 -11.85 4.73
N ASN A 145 -9.07 -12.30 3.52
CA ASN A 145 -9.47 -13.69 3.23
C ASN A 145 -8.72 -14.32 2.02
N GLY A 146 -7.45 -13.95 1.81
CA GLY A 146 -6.50 -14.80 1.08
C GLY A 146 -6.60 -14.84 -0.45
N LYS A 147 -6.69 -13.68 -1.13
CA LYS A 147 -6.44 -13.56 -2.57
C LYS A 147 -5.48 -12.40 -2.83
N ASP A 148 -4.42 -12.65 -3.61
CA ASP A 148 -3.27 -11.74 -3.73
C ASP A 148 -3.65 -10.34 -4.24
N ILE A 149 -3.28 -9.33 -3.46
CA ILE A 149 -3.50 -7.90 -3.75
C ILE A 149 -2.37 -7.32 -4.62
N MET A 150 -1.35 -8.12 -4.94
CA MET A 150 -0.28 -7.77 -5.88
C MET A 150 0.03 -8.90 -6.86
N ALA A 151 -0.24 -8.67 -8.15
CA ALA A 151 0.25 -9.50 -9.23
C ALA A 151 1.06 -8.64 -10.21
N SER A 152 2.28 -9.06 -10.49
CA SER A 152 3.13 -8.51 -11.56
C SER A 152 3.34 -9.59 -12.60
N SER A 153 3.11 -9.29 -13.88
CA SER A 153 3.47 -10.19 -15.00
C SER A 153 4.99 -10.30 -15.20
N VAL A 154 5.77 -9.48 -14.47
CA VAL A 154 7.24 -9.41 -14.52
C VAL A 154 7.91 -9.57 -13.15
N GLY A 155 7.15 -9.91 -12.10
CA GLY A 155 7.67 -10.46 -10.84
C GLY A 155 8.34 -9.53 -9.83
N ASN A 156 8.53 -8.22 -10.08
CA ASN A 156 9.33 -7.37 -9.17
C ASN A 156 8.62 -6.08 -8.70
N ILE A 157 8.83 -5.73 -7.42
CA ILE A 157 8.65 -4.38 -6.86
C ILE A 157 10.06 -3.79 -6.71
N GLN A 158 10.33 -2.65 -7.34
CA GLN A 158 11.62 -1.97 -7.26
C GLN A 158 11.59 -0.88 -6.18
N ILE A 159 12.42 -1.01 -5.14
CA ILE A 159 12.64 0.01 -4.11
C ILE A 159 14.11 0.43 -4.20
N GLY A 160 14.35 1.67 -4.65
CA GLY A 160 15.68 2.23 -4.95
C GLY A 160 15.91 2.51 -6.44
N LYS A 161 16.70 3.54 -6.74
CA LYS A 161 17.00 4.03 -8.10
C LYS A 161 18.45 3.74 -8.52
N GLN A 162 19.38 3.63 -7.57
CA GLN A 162 20.80 3.38 -7.80
C GLN A 162 21.25 2.12 -7.04
N ALA A 163 22.34 1.49 -7.50
CA ALA A 163 22.92 0.30 -6.85
C ALA A 163 23.47 0.57 -5.42
N THR A 164 23.59 1.84 -5.04
CA THR A 164 24.06 2.30 -3.72
C THR A 164 22.94 2.59 -2.73
N ASP A 165 21.68 2.50 -3.16
CA ASP A 165 20.53 2.81 -2.30
C ASP A 165 20.30 1.65 -1.31
N VAL A 166 20.35 1.95 -0.01
CA VAL A 166 20.13 0.97 1.06
C VAL A 166 18.67 0.99 1.48
N THR A 167 17.97 -0.13 1.33
CA THR A 167 16.64 -0.33 1.91
C THR A 167 16.81 -1.07 3.24
N SER A 168 16.53 -0.38 4.35
CA SER A 168 16.62 -0.95 5.71
C SER A 168 15.24 -1.36 6.21
N PHE A 169 15.08 -2.62 6.59
CA PHE A 169 13.88 -3.11 7.26
C PHE A 169 14.12 -3.09 8.77
N VAL A 170 13.28 -2.37 9.52
CA VAL A 170 13.31 -2.41 10.99
C VAL A 170 12.24 -3.42 11.44
N GLY A 171 12.66 -4.63 11.80
CA GLY A 171 11.78 -5.73 12.18
C GLY A 171 12.13 -7.05 11.50
N GLU A 172 11.27 -8.05 11.67
CA GLU A 172 11.44 -9.38 11.07
C GLU A 172 10.82 -9.41 9.67
N VAL A 173 11.62 -9.71 8.65
CA VAL A 173 11.11 -10.03 7.31
C VAL A 173 10.80 -11.52 7.28
N ASN A 174 9.54 -11.86 7.48
CA ASN A 174 9.10 -13.25 7.42
C ASN A 174 8.94 -13.69 5.97
N VAL A 175 10.02 -14.21 5.38
CA VAL A 175 9.97 -14.90 4.09
C VAL A 175 9.47 -16.31 4.37
N PRO A 176 8.27 -16.72 3.90
CA PRO A 176 7.78 -18.06 4.12
C PRO A 176 8.81 -19.09 3.62
N GLU A 177 8.97 -20.18 4.37
CA GLU A 177 9.68 -21.38 3.92
C GLU A 177 9.29 -21.65 2.45
N PRO A 178 10.25 -21.70 1.52
CA PRO A 178 9.95 -21.80 0.10
C PRO A 178 9.13 -23.07 -0.15
N THR A 179 7.89 -22.90 -0.60
CA THR A 179 6.95 -23.99 -0.90
C THR A 179 7.32 -24.79 -2.16
N LYS A 180 8.45 -24.46 -2.80
CA LYS A 180 8.96 -25.13 -4.01
C LYS A 180 10.14 -26.05 -3.70
N PRO A 181 10.07 -27.33 -4.08
CA PRO A 181 11.11 -28.34 -3.85
C PRO A 181 12.51 -27.97 -4.36
N THR A 182 12.63 -27.02 -5.29
CA THR A 182 13.92 -26.63 -5.90
C THR A 182 14.84 -25.85 -4.97
N HIS A 183 14.34 -25.33 -3.83
CA HIS A 183 15.18 -24.65 -2.83
C HIS A 183 15.58 -25.57 -1.65
N ALA A 184 14.95 -26.75 -1.53
CA ALA A 184 15.29 -27.79 -0.55
C ALA A 184 16.46 -28.70 -1.00
N VAL A 185 16.94 -28.51 -2.23
CA VAL A 185 17.89 -29.41 -2.89
C VAL A 185 19.24 -29.47 -2.14
N THR A 186 19.75 -28.34 -1.65
CA THR A 186 21.05 -28.30 -0.95
C THR A 186 21.00 -28.98 0.43
N LYS A 187 19.90 -28.85 1.16
CA LYS A 187 19.69 -29.54 2.43
C LYS A 187 19.46 -31.05 2.21
N LYS A 188 18.65 -31.40 1.20
CA LYS A 188 18.37 -32.77 0.76
C LYS A 188 19.65 -33.58 0.45
N TYR A 189 20.62 -32.97 -0.24
CA TYR A 189 21.88 -33.67 -0.59
C TYR A 189 22.80 -33.92 0.62
N ALA A 190 22.87 -32.99 1.57
CA ALA A 190 23.81 -33.09 2.71
C ALA A 190 23.43 -34.25 3.66
N ASP A 191 22.15 -34.33 4.02
CA ASP A 191 21.61 -35.30 4.99
C ASP A 191 21.76 -36.74 4.45
N THR A 192 21.41 -36.94 3.17
CA THR A 192 21.56 -38.20 2.44
C THR A 192 23.01 -38.63 2.26
N SER A 193 23.92 -37.71 1.93
CA SER A 193 25.34 -38.03 1.78
C SER A 193 25.95 -38.55 3.09
N THR A 194 25.51 -38.00 4.22
CA THR A 194 26.02 -38.37 5.54
C THR A 194 25.57 -39.78 5.92
N ALA A 195 24.27 -40.09 5.78
CA ALA A 195 23.74 -41.43 6.05
C ALA A 195 24.36 -42.50 5.13
N MET A 196 24.47 -42.22 3.82
CA MET A 196 25.17 -43.11 2.88
C MET A 196 26.64 -43.31 3.26
N SER A 197 27.35 -42.24 3.61
CA SER A 197 28.76 -42.34 4.03
C SER A 197 28.91 -43.21 5.28
N MET A 198 27.98 -43.10 6.24
CA MET A 198 28.00 -43.93 7.44
C MET A 198 27.69 -45.40 7.14
N ALA A 199 26.70 -45.68 6.29
CA ALA A 199 26.39 -47.04 5.86
C ALA A 199 27.57 -47.69 5.12
N VAL A 200 28.17 -47.00 4.15
CA VAL A 200 29.36 -47.48 3.42
C VAL A 200 30.56 -47.64 4.35
N ALA A 201 30.81 -46.69 5.26
CA ALA A 201 31.91 -46.84 6.23
C ALA A 201 31.72 -48.05 7.15
N SER A 202 30.50 -48.30 7.60
CA SER A 202 30.19 -49.47 8.44
C SER A 202 30.35 -50.80 7.71
N SER A 203 30.05 -50.86 6.41
CA SER A 203 30.29 -52.06 5.60
C SER A 203 31.78 -52.28 5.30
N LEU A 204 32.61 -51.23 5.29
CA LEU A 204 34.05 -51.35 5.00
C LEU A 204 34.93 -51.65 6.24
N ASN A 205 34.40 -51.59 7.47
CA ASN A 205 35.22 -51.63 8.69
C ASN A 205 35.55 -53.04 9.22
N SER A 206 35.73 -54.01 8.34
CA SER A 206 36.10 -55.38 8.68
C SER A 206 37.58 -55.63 8.37
N GLN A 207 38.37 -56.02 9.37
CA GLN A 207 39.80 -56.34 9.23
C GLN A 207 40.07 -57.69 8.52
N HIS A 208 39.07 -58.26 7.84
CA HIS A 208 39.13 -59.58 7.21
C HIS A 208 38.42 -59.56 5.85
N GLU A 209 38.98 -60.29 4.87
CA GLU A 209 38.37 -60.51 3.55
C GLU A 209 36.97 -61.13 3.71
N GLY A 210 35.97 -60.55 3.05
CA GLY A 210 34.60 -61.04 3.13
C GLY A 210 33.56 -60.17 2.41
N HIS A 211 32.30 -60.56 2.56
CA HIS A 211 31.16 -59.75 2.14
C HIS A 211 30.56 -59.09 3.38
N HIS A 212 30.30 -57.80 3.31
CA HIS A 212 29.86 -57.00 4.43
C HIS A 212 28.53 -56.32 4.16
N PHE A 213 27.78 -56.14 5.23
CA PHE A 213 26.49 -55.47 5.26
C PHE A 213 26.51 -54.43 6.37
N GLY A 214 26.10 -53.21 6.04
CA GLY A 214 26.08 -52.07 6.95
C GLY A 214 24.73 -51.35 6.91
N ILE A 215 24.31 -50.80 8.05
CA ILE A 215 23.17 -49.89 8.14
C ILE A 215 23.65 -48.62 8.82
N GLY A 216 23.40 -47.48 8.19
CA GLY A 216 23.75 -46.15 8.69
C GLY A 216 22.51 -45.30 8.92
N PHE A 217 22.50 -44.54 10.01
CA PHE A 217 21.50 -43.53 10.28
C PHE A 217 22.18 -42.15 10.33
N GLY A 218 21.58 -41.15 9.72
CA GLY A 218 22.05 -39.76 9.78
C GLY A 218 20.92 -38.83 10.21
N GLU A 219 21.23 -37.86 11.06
CA GLU A 219 20.30 -36.79 11.46
C GLU A 219 20.94 -35.43 11.21
N PHE A 220 20.24 -34.54 10.51
CA PHE A 220 20.69 -33.15 10.34
C PHE A 220 19.50 -32.20 10.18
N GLY A 221 19.40 -31.22 11.08
CA GLY A 221 18.28 -30.28 11.11
C GLY A 221 16.92 -30.95 11.39
N GLY A 222 16.87 -31.95 12.27
CA GLY A 222 15.64 -32.57 12.79
C GLY A 222 14.96 -33.59 11.88
N GLN A 223 15.67 -34.09 10.86
CA GLN A 223 15.18 -35.13 9.96
C GLN A 223 16.15 -36.32 9.95
N THR A 224 15.60 -37.52 9.85
CA THR A 224 16.35 -38.78 9.94
C THR A 224 16.40 -39.47 8.59
N ALA A 225 17.59 -39.90 8.19
CA ALA A 225 17.81 -40.72 7.00
C ALA A 225 18.37 -42.10 7.40
N MET A 226 17.94 -43.15 6.72
CA MET A 226 18.46 -44.51 6.87
C MET A 226 19.05 -44.99 5.55
N ALA A 227 20.28 -45.48 5.60
CA ALA A 227 20.99 -46.05 4.46
C ALA A 227 21.40 -47.48 4.76
N ILE A 228 21.36 -48.33 3.73
CA ILE A 228 21.78 -49.72 3.76
C ILE A 228 22.90 -49.89 2.74
N GLY A 229 24.02 -50.47 3.16
CA GLY A 229 25.21 -50.68 2.37
C GLY A 229 25.63 -52.14 2.31
N LEU A 230 26.18 -52.53 1.16
CA LEU A 230 26.84 -53.82 0.91
C LEU A 230 28.24 -53.54 0.39
N SER A 231 29.22 -54.35 0.80
CA SER A 231 30.52 -54.38 0.15
C SER A 231 31.03 -55.80 -0.03
N PHE A 232 31.71 -56.01 -1.15
CA PHE A 232 32.29 -57.28 -1.55
C PHE A 232 33.79 -57.06 -1.71
N ASP A 233 34.56 -57.67 -0.81
CA ASP A 233 36.01 -57.69 -0.92
C ASP A 233 36.49 -58.86 -1.78
N PHE A 234 37.53 -58.60 -2.55
CA PHE A 234 38.31 -59.54 -3.34
C PHE A 234 39.80 -59.32 -3.02
N ASP A 235 40.66 -60.28 -3.29
CA ASP A 235 42.10 -60.29 -2.91
C ASP A 235 42.88 -58.98 -3.18
N LYS A 236 42.43 -58.15 -4.12
CA LYS A 236 43.08 -56.88 -4.48
C LYS A 236 42.16 -55.66 -4.50
N GLY A 237 40.89 -55.76 -4.12
CA GLY A 237 39.99 -54.63 -4.24
C GLY A 237 38.63 -54.87 -3.63
N ASN A 238 37.81 -53.83 -3.60
CA ASN A 238 36.47 -53.86 -3.03
C ASN A 238 35.48 -53.25 -4.02
N PHE A 239 34.30 -53.85 -4.12
CA PHE A 239 33.12 -53.21 -4.69
C PHE A 239 32.10 -52.90 -3.61
N ASN A 240 31.66 -51.64 -3.52
CA ASN A 240 30.64 -51.21 -2.57
C ASN A 240 29.42 -50.60 -3.27
N PHE A 241 28.27 -50.79 -2.62
CA PHE A 241 26.99 -50.26 -3.07
C PHE A 241 26.15 -49.90 -1.85
N ALA A 242 25.52 -48.73 -1.86
CA ALA A 242 24.57 -48.34 -0.84
C ALA A 242 23.34 -47.67 -1.44
N VAL A 243 22.20 -47.92 -0.80
CA VAL A 243 20.91 -47.30 -1.09
C VAL A 243 20.37 -46.65 0.17
N THR A 244 19.66 -45.54 0.03
CA THR A 244 19.02 -44.86 1.14
C THR A 244 17.66 -44.31 0.73
N GLU A 245 16.75 -44.31 1.70
CA GLU A 245 15.44 -43.70 1.59
C GLU A 245 15.17 -42.90 2.87
N THR A 246 14.38 -41.84 2.74
CA THR A 246 14.00 -40.96 3.85
C THR A 246 12.52 -40.67 3.74
N ASP A 247 11.86 -40.33 4.85
CA ASP A 247 10.42 -40.01 4.89
C ASP A 247 10.00 -38.84 3.98
N ILE A 248 10.97 -38.07 3.46
CA ILE A 248 10.74 -36.89 2.60
C ILE A 248 11.24 -37.06 1.16
N MET A 249 11.72 -38.24 0.77
CA MET A 249 12.14 -38.52 -0.60
C MET A 249 10.99 -39.06 -1.44
N GLU A 250 10.90 -38.57 -2.68
CA GLU A 250 9.99 -39.13 -3.69
C GLU A 250 10.57 -40.41 -4.33
N ASP A 251 11.91 -40.53 -4.38
CA ASP A 251 12.65 -41.69 -4.91
C ASP A 251 13.90 -42.00 -4.06
N PRO A 252 14.37 -43.28 -3.97
CA PRO A 252 15.58 -43.66 -3.26
C PRO A 252 16.85 -43.10 -3.91
N ALA A 253 17.88 -42.80 -3.11
CA ALA A 253 19.21 -42.44 -3.61
C ALA A 253 20.15 -43.66 -3.58
N TYR A 254 21.00 -43.77 -4.60
CA TYR A 254 21.94 -44.87 -4.79
C TYR A 254 23.36 -44.34 -4.94
N THR A 255 24.33 -45.02 -4.33
CA THR A 255 25.75 -44.78 -4.53
C THR A 255 26.48 -46.10 -4.68
N GLY A 256 27.56 -46.11 -5.46
CA GLY A 256 28.41 -47.26 -5.63
C GLY A 256 29.82 -46.84 -5.99
N GLY A 257 30.78 -47.67 -5.61
CA GLY A 257 32.20 -47.40 -5.77
C GLY A 257 32.99 -48.68 -5.90
N PHE A 258 34.17 -48.55 -6.48
CA PHE A 258 35.16 -49.61 -6.53
C PHE A 258 36.50 -49.06 -6.07
N SER A 259 37.26 -49.88 -5.36
CA SER A 259 38.65 -49.57 -5.00
C SER A 259 39.54 -50.74 -5.38
N TRP A 260 40.76 -50.44 -5.80
CA TRP A 260 41.78 -51.43 -6.14
C TRP A 260 43.08 -51.03 -5.43
N ASN A 261 43.62 -51.95 -4.63
CA ASN A 261 44.93 -51.80 -4.01
C ASN A 261 46.00 -52.30 -5.00
N PHE A 262 46.86 -51.40 -5.46
CA PHE A 262 48.03 -51.70 -6.31
C PHE A 262 49.27 -52.02 -5.48
#